data_AF-A0A7J6UEF4-F1
#
_entry.id   AF-A0A7J6UEF4-F1
#
_cell.length_a   1.000
_cell.length_b   1.000
_cell.length_c   1.000
_cell.angle_alpha   90.00
_cell.angle_beta   90.00
_cell.angle_gamma   90.00
#
_symmetry.space_group_name_H-M   'P 1'
#
loop_
_entity.id
_entity.type
_entity.pdbx_description
1 polymer ?
#
loop_
_entity_poly.entity_id
_entity_poly.type
_entity_poly.pdbx_seq_one_letter_code
_entity_poly.pdbx_strand_id
1 'polypeptide(L)'
;GLLGGSGIDVVVVGLAKGIPRVVVLHRASLVPLVRRVFEVAAQIGKALRLYGEGLSIWMSKIVCARQCPVSSVVTMPFVALTTNVQSILADPNKAASVMTDTVAEALGKPKKYLTVQIVPATGFVVGGEVASGVSVEIYSIGGGLKGPVVEAVYGTLQKEYGVQAEHAVVRFQNLDPTEYAMNGKTFG
;
A
#
# COMPACT_ATOMS: atom_id res chain seq x y z
N GLY A 1 -16.14 25.65 -3.60
CA GLY A 1 -14.84 25.17 -3.09
C GLY A 1 -14.96 24.95 -1.60
N LEU A 2 -14.98 23.69 -1.16
CA LEU A 2 -14.95 23.31 0.26
C LEU A 2 -13.62 22.62 0.50
N LEU A 3 -12.71 23.31 1.18
CA LEU A 3 -11.42 22.79 1.59
C LEU A 3 -11.63 21.79 2.72
N GLY A 4 -11.19 20.55 2.47
CA GLY A 4 -11.16 19.48 3.46
C GLY A 4 -10.15 19.75 4.57
N GLY A 5 -10.55 19.44 5.80
CA GLY A 5 -9.67 19.34 6.97
C GLY A 5 -9.57 17.87 7.39
N SER A 6 -8.59 17.14 6.86
CA SER A 6 -8.22 15.82 7.38
C SER A 6 -7.28 15.99 8.58
N GLY A 7 -7.79 15.69 9.77
CA GLY A 7 -7.01 15.67 11.01
C GLY A 7 -6.17 14.40 11.10
N ILE A 8 -4.89 14.54 11.45
CA ILE A 8 -4.00 13.42 11.81
C ILE A 8 -4.03 13.32 13.33
N ASP A 9 -4.34 12.14 13.86
CA ASP A 9 -4.17 11.82 15.27
C ASP A 9 -2.90 10.97 15.44
N VAL A 10 -1.99 11.44 16.31
CA VAL A 10 -0.74 10.75 16.62
C VAL A 10 -0.95 9.95 17.90
N VAL A 11 -0.73 8.64 17.83
CA VAL A 11 -0.74 7.76 18.99
C VAL A 11 0.69 7.61 19.50
N VAL A 12 0.97 8.15 20.68
CA VAL A 12 2.25 7.94 21.36
C VAL A 12 2.02 6.92 22.48
N VAL A 13 2.72 5.79 22.41
CA VAL A 13 2.74 4.80 23.49
C VAL A 13 3.97 5.07 24.35
N GLY A 14 3.74 5.62 25.53
CA GLY A 14 4.78 5.84 26.54
C GLY A 14 4.64 4.86 27.69
N LEU A 15 5.76 4.42 28.26
CA LEU A 15 5.79 3.70 29.53
C LEU A 15 6.01 4.70 30.66
N ALA A 16 4.98 4.97 31.45
CA ALA A 16 5.12 5.71 32.70
C ALA A 16 5.02 4.71 33.86
N LYS A 17 6.10 4.55 34.63
CA LYS A 17 6.19 3.60 35.76
C LYS A 17 5.88 2.13 35.37
N GLY A 18 6.31 1.70 34.18
CA GLY A 18 6.14 0.31 33.72
C GLY A 18 4.74 -0.05 33.21
N ILE A 19 3.80 0.90 33.18
CA ILE A 19 2.45 0.68 32.65
C ILE A 19 2.33 1.35 31.28
N PRO A 20 1.97 0.62 30.21
CA PRO A 20 1.77 1.21 28.90
C PRO A 20 0.57 2.15 28.93
N ARG A 21 0.78 3.41 28.57
CA ARG A 21 -0.29 4.39 28.37
C ARG A 21 -0.35 4.78 26.91
N VAL A 22 -1.55 4.64 26.34
CA VAL A 22 -1.88 5.14 25.01
C VAL A 22 -2.35 6.58 25.17
N VAL A 23 -1.64 7.54 24.59
CA VAL A 23 -2.06 8.94 24.55
C VAL A 23 -2.35 9.29 23.10
N VAL A 24 -3.61 9.64 22.83
CA VAL A 24 -4.06 10.15 21.53
C VAL A 24 -3.99 11.67 21.58
N LEU A 25 -3.19 12.27 20.71
CA LEU A 25 -3.00 13.72 20.66
C LEU A 25 -3.63 14.32 19.40
N HIS A 26 -4.54 15.27 19.60
CA HIS A 26 -5.15 16.08 18.54
C HIS A 26 -4.25 17.26 18.12
N ARG A 27 -4.35 17.64 16.84
CA ARG A 27 -3.51 18.62 16.12
C ARG A 27 -3.28 19.96 16.84
N ALA A 28 -4.26 20.46 17.59
CA ALA A 28 -4.16 21.74 18.30
C ALA A 28 -3.11 21.74 19.44
N SER A 29 -2.70 20.57 19.91
CA SER A 29 -1.78 20.42 21.07
C SER A 29 -0.35 20.02 20.67
N LEU A 30 -0.09 19.76 19.38
CA LEU A 30 1.16 19.16 18.91
C LEU A 30 2.34 20.15 18.85
N VAL A 31 2.11 21.42 18.54
CA VAL A 31 3.21 22.38 18.30
C VAL A 31 4.02 22.71 19.56
N PRO A 32 3.41 22.95 20.75
CA PRO A 32 4.18 23.20 21.98
C PRO A 32 4.80 21.91 22.54
N LEU A 33 4.15 20.76 22.33
CA LEU A 33 4.55 19.48 22.92
C LEU A 33 5.75 18.87 22.17
N VAL A 34 5.75 18.91 20.84
CA VAL A 34 6.88 18.41 20.02
C VAL A 34 8.15 19.22 20.32
N ARG A 35 8.03 20.54 20.52
CA ARG A 35 9.17 21.40 20.90
C ARG A 35 9.72 21.02 22.28
N ARG A 36 8.85 20.75 23.27
CA ARG A 36 9.26 20.27 24.60
C ARG A 36 9.85 18.87 24.57
N VAL A 37 9.33 17.95 23.75
CA VAL A 37 9.90 16.60 23.61
C VAL A 37 11.28 16.65 22.97
N PHE A 38 11.50 17.51 21.96
CA PHE A 38 12.82 17.72 21.37
C PHE A 38 13.79 18.42 22.34
N GLU A 39 13.35 19.40 23.13
CA GLU A 39 14.18 20.04 24.15
C GLU A 39 14.56 19.07 25.28
N VAL A 40 13.62 18.22 25.72
CA VAL A 40 13.87 17.18 26.73
C VAL A 40 14.78 16.09 26.18
N ALA A 41 14.59 15.65 24.93
CA ALA A 41 15.47 14.68 24.28
C ALA A 41 16.90 15.24 24.08
N ALA A 42 17.04 16.54 23.78
CA ALA A 42 18.33 17.21 23.68
C ALA A 42 19.02 17.38 25.04
N GLN A 43 18.28 17.63 26.12
CA GLN A 43 18.83 17.66 27.47
C GLN A 43 19.21 16.26 27.98
N ILE A 44 18.39 15.25 27.70
CA ILE A 44 18.67 13.84 28.02
C ILE A 44 19.89 13.34 27.22
N GLY A 45 20.03 13.73 25.95
CA GLY A 45 21.21 13.41 25.13
C GLY A 45 22.51 14.05 25.61
N LYS A 46 22.45 15.21 26.28
CA LYS A 46 23.62 15.81 26.96
C LYS A 46 23.92 15.13 28.30
N ALA A 47 22.90 14.72 29.05
CA ALA A 47 23.08 13.99 30.31
C ALA A 47 23.61 12.54 30.09
N LEU A 48 23.24 11.90 28.98
CA LEU A 48 23.62 10.52 28.66
C LEU A 48 24.99 10.36 28.01
N ARG A 49 25.72 11.45 27.70
CA ARG A 49 27.16 11.36 27.33
C ARG A 49 28.08 10.97 28.48
N LEU A 50 27.56 10.90 29.71
CA LEU A 50 28.32 10.49 30.91
C LEU A 50 28.14 9.01 31.25
N TYR A 51 27.26 8.27 30.58
CA TYR A 51 27.08 6.83 30.78
C TYR A 51 27.41 6.08 29.49
N GLY A 52 28.51 5.32 29.55
CA GLY A 52 29.08 4.58 28.45
C GLY A 52 28.15 3.54 27.82
N GLU A 53 28.37 3.35 26.52
CA GLU A 53 28.10 2.17 25.69
C GLU A 53 26.96 1.24 26.15
N GLY A 54 25.73 1.50 25.69
CA GLY A 54 24.63 0.55 25.89
C GLY A 54 23.31 0.85 25.20
N LEU A 55 23.25 1.79 24.24
CA LEU A 55 21.97 2.28 23.71
C LEU A 55 21.77 2.17 22.18
N SER A 56 22.60 1.40 21.46
CA SER A 56 22.37 1.15 20.03
C SER A 56 21.20 0.19 19.76
N ILE A 57 20.75 -0.58 20.76
CA ILE A 57 19.71 -1.61 20.60
C ILE A 57 18.29 -1.06 20.84
N TRP A 58 18.16 0.11 21.50
CA TRP A 58 16.84 0.65 21.89
C TRP A 58 16.24 1.68 20.93
N MET A 59 17.02 2.24 19.99
CA MET A 59 16.51 3.24 19.04
C MET A 59 15.95 2.65 17.73
N SER A 60 16.09 1.36 17.46
CA SER A 60 15.54 0.73 16.24
C SER A 60 14.06 0.31 16.32
N LYS A 61 13.38 0.48 17.46
CA LYS A 61 11.99 0.01 17.63
C LYS A 61 10.92 1.11 17.69
N ILE A 62 11.27 2.36 17.44
CA ILE A 62 10.32 3.47 17.48
C ILE A 62 10.39 4.19 16.12
N VAL A 63 9.21 4.40 15.53
CA VAL A 63 8.95 4.90 14.15
C VAL A 63 8.92 3.80 13.08
N CYS A 64 7.99 2.86 13.23
CA CYS A 64 7.25 2.33 12.08
C CYS A 64 5.87 3.01 12.04
N ALA A 65 5.86 4.35 11.94
CA ALA A 65 4.67 5.07 11.52
C ALA A 65 4.60 4.94 10.00
N ARG A 66 4.19 3.77 9.49
CA ARG A 66 3.71 3.68 8.11
C ARG A 66 2.52 4.63 8.05
N GLN A 67 2.71 5.74 7.33
CA GLN A 67 1.62 6.58 6.86
C GLN A 67 0.62 5.65 6.18
N CYS A 68 -0.52 5.37 6.81
CA CYS A 68 -1.69 4.96 6.06
C CYS A 68 -2.18 6.23 5.38
N PRO A 69 -2.01 6.41 4.05
CA PRO A 69 -2.69 7.49 3.37
C PRO A 69 -4.19 7.31 3.64
N VAL A 70 -4.84 8.39 4.06
CA VAL A 70 -6.28 8.45 4.30
C VAL A 70 -6.95 8.06 2.99
N SER A 71 -7.38 6.79 2.89
CA SER A 71 -7.90 6.24 1.65
C SER A 71 -9.22 6.96 1.36
N SER A 72 -9.32 7.61 0.20
CA SER A 72 -10.57 7.54 -0.53
C SER A 72 -10.93 6.05 -0.56
N VAL A 73 -12.10 5.68 -0.05
CA VAL A 73 -12.39 4.29 0.35
C VAL A 73 -12.40 3.41 -0.90
N VAL A 74 -11.23 2.88 -1.27
CA VAL A 74 -11.05 1.91 -2.35
C VAL A 74 -11.90 0.72 -1.98
N THR A 75 -12.98 0.51 -2.73
CA THR A 75 -13.98 -0.51 -2.48
C THR A 75 -14.00 -1.45 -3.67
N MET A 76 -13.90 -2.75 -3.41
CA MET A 76 -14.00 -3.84 -4.40
C MET A 76 -13.02 -3.75 -5.58
N PRO A 77 -11.71 -3.90 -5.34
CA PRO A 77 -10.72 -3.98 -6.41
C PRO A 77 -10.90 -5.25 -7.27
N PHE A 78 -10.92 -5.06 -8.59
CA PHE A 78 -10.90 -6.11 -9.60
C PHE A 78 -9.65 -5.96 -10.47
N VAL A 79 -8.93 -7.06 -10.68
CA VAL A 79 -7.68 -7.09 -11.45
C VAL A 79 -7.83 -8.06 -12.61
N ALA A 80 -7.70 -7.56 -13.84
CA ALA A 80 -7.58 -8.39 -15.03
C ALA A 80 -6.13 -8.37 -15.51
N LEU A 81 -5.52 -9.54 -15.63
CA LEU A 81 -4.16 -9.74 -16.12
C LEU A 81 -4.22 -10.48 -17.45
N THR A 82 -3.98 -9.76 -18.54
CA THR A 82 -3.93 -10.30 -19.90
C THR A 82 -2.47 -10.54 -20.30
N THR A 83 -2.09 -11.75 -20.70
CA THR A 83 -0.68 -12.11 -20.91
C THR A 83 -0.45 -13.23 -21.92
N ASN A 84 0.69 -13.21 -22.60
CA ASN A 84 1.23 -14.34 -23.38
C ASN A 84 2.47 -15.00 -22.72
N VAL A 85 2.78 -14.62 -21.48
CA VAL A 85 3.94 -15.11 -20.72
C VAL A 85 3.68 -16.54 -20.23
N GLN A 86 4.50 -17.49 -20.68
CA GLN A 86 4.28 -18.91 -20.41
C GLN A 86 4.38 -19.29 -18.93
N SER A 87 5.23 -18.62 -18.15
CA SER A 87 5.34 -18.87 -16.70
C SER A 87 4.05 -18.54 -15.94
N ILE A 88 3.27 -17.56 -16.40
CA ILE A 88 1.96 -17.22 -15.84
C ILE A 88 0.90 -18.21 -16.34
N LEU A 89 0.93 -18.54 -17.64
CA LEU A 89 -0.06 -19.42 -18.26
C LEU A 89 0.10 -20.90 -17.86
N ALA A 90 1.29 -21.30 -17.39
CA ALA A 90 1.53 -22.65 -16.87
C ALA A 90 0.74 -22.94 -15.58
N ASP A 91 0.51 -21.92 -14.74
CA ASP A 91 -0.30 -22.03 -13.52
C ASP A 91 -1.07 -20.72 -13.24
N PRO A 92 -2.21 -20.51 -13.94
CA PRO A 92 -2.97 -19.27 -13.81
C PRO A 92 -3.60 -19.11 -12.43
N ASN A 93 -3.86 -20.20 -11.69
CA ASN A 93 -4.43 -20.12 -10.35
C ASN A 93 -3.39 -19.62 -9.33
N LYS A 94 -2.16 -20.13 -9.42
CA LYS A 94 -1.05 -19.59 -8.62
C LYS A 94 -0.80 -18.11 -8.98
N ALA A 95 -0.83 -17.77 -10.26
CA ALA A 95 -0.67 -16.38 -10.69
C ALA A 95 -1.76 -15.46 -10.13
N ALA A 96 -3.02 -15.89 -10.20
CA ALA A 96 -4.13 -15.16 -9.59
C ALA A 96 -3.96 -15.00 -8.07
N SER A 97 -3.52 -16.04 -7.36
CA SER A 97 -3.28 -15.98 -5.92
C SER A 97 -2.14 -15.03 -5.55
N VAL A 98 -1.02 -15.07 -6.27
CA VAL A 98 0.14 -14.19 -6.04
C VAL A 98 -0.24 -12.73 -6.28
N MET A 99 -1.00 -12.47 -7.34
CA MET A 99 -1.48 -11.12 -7.65
C MET A 99 -2.52 -10.64 -6.62
N THR A 100 -3.38 -11.53 -6.13
CA THR A 100 -4.32 -11.22 -5.03
C THR A 100 -3.56 -10.76 -3.79
N ASP A 101 -2.50 -11.48 -3.42
CA ASP A 101 -1.70 -11.17 -2.24
C ASP A 101 -0.95 -9.85 -2.39
N THR A 102 -0.33 -9.65 -3.55
CA THR A 102 0.39 -8.43 -3.91
C THR A 102 -0.51 -7.20 -3.81
N VAL A 103 -1.70 -7.26 -4.43
CA VAL A 103 -2.62 -6.12 -4.46
C VAL A 103 -3.32 -5.92 -3.11
N ALA A 104 -3.64 -6.99 -2.38
CA ALA A 104 -4.18 -6.92 -1.02
C ALA A 104 -3.24 -6.19 -0.07
N GLU A 105 -1.95 -6.56 -0.10
CA GLU A 105 -0.93 -5.94 0.74
C GLU A 105 -0.72 -4.47 0.36
N ALA A 106 -0.60 -4.18 -0.95
CA ALA A 106 -0.38 -2.81 -1.42
C ALA A 106 -1.56 -1.87 -1.13
N LEU A 107 -2.79 -2.38 -1.16
CA LEU A 107 -4.00 -1.61 -0.85
C LEU A 107 -4.35 -1.61 0.64
N GLY A 108 -3.75 -2.48 1.45
CA GLY A 108 -4.15 -2.71 2.84
C GLY A 108 -5.58 -3.24 2.97
N LYS A 109 -6.04 -4.03 1.99
CA LYS A 109 -7.41 -4.53 1.91
C LYS A 109 -7.47 -6.05 2.12
N PRO A 110 -8.51 -6.58 2.77
CA PRO A 110 -8.70 -8.02 2.88
C PRO A 110 -8.84 -8.70 1.51
N LYS A 111 -8.16 -9.85 1.34
CA LYS A 111 -8.17 -10.66 0.10
C LYS A 111 -9.59 -10.99 -0.40
N LYS A 112 -10.56 -11.14 0.51
CA LYS A 112 -11.97 -11.46 0.17
C LYS A 112 -12.70 -10.40 -0.67
N TYR A 113 -12.16 -9.18 -0.78
CA TYR A 113 -12.73 -8.10 -1.59
C TYR A 113 -12.03 -7.95 -2.94
N LEU A 114 -11.02 -8.78 -3.20
CA LEU A 114 -10.25 -8.78 -4.43
C LEU A 114 -10.73 -9.90 -5.33
N THR A 115 -10.90 -9.55 -6.60
CA THR A 115 -11.11 -10.52 -7.68
C THR A 115 -9.96 -10.37 -8.65
N VAL A 116 -9.32 -11.49 -9.00
CA VAL A 116 -8.24 -11.52 -10.00
C VAL A 116 -8.62 -12.49 -11.11
N GLN A 117 -8.48 -12.05 -12.35
CA GLN A 117 -8.69 -12.85 -13.55
C GLN A 117 -7.40 -12.88 -14.37
N ILE A 118 -6.99 -14.07 -14.80
CA ILE A 118 -5.90 -14.26 -15.76
C ILE A 118 -6.51 -14.56 -17.12
N VAL A 119 -6.11 -13.80 -18.14
CA VAL A 119 -6.61 -13.90 -19.51
C VAL A 119 -5.43 -14.22 -20.44
N PRO A 120 -5.47 -15.34 -21.17
CA PRO A 120 -4.43 -15.63 -22.16
C PRO A 120 -4.55 -14.71 -23.37
N ALA A 121 -3.43 -14.18 -23.83
CA ALA A 121 -3.30 -13.42 -25.06
C ALA A 121 -2.61 -14.28 -26.13
N THR A 122 -3.19 -14.33 -27.33
CA THR A 122 -2.59 -15.03 -28.48
C THR A 122 -1.43 -14.26 -29.11
N GLY A 123 -1.40 -12.94 -28.92
CA GLY A 123 -0.32 -12.06 -29.36
C GLY A 123 -0.21 -10.85 -28.44
N PHE A 124 1.02 -10.36 -28.27
CA PHE A 124 1.30 -9.19 -27.45
C PHE A 124 2.42 -8.38 -28.11
N VAL A 125 2.18 -7.10 -28.34
CA VAL A 125 3.12 -6.19 -29.01
C VAL A 125 3.29 -4.97 -28.13
N VAL A 126 4.54 -4.62 -27.82
CA VAL A 126 4.89 -3.41 -27.06
C VAL A 126 5.96 -2.66 -27.83
N GLY A 127 5.80 -1.35 -28.00
CA GLY A 127 6.77 -0.54 -28.75
C GLY A 127 6.91 -0.91 -30.24
N GLY A 128 5.97 -1.67 -30.80
CA GLY A 128 6.04 -2.17 -32.19
C GLY A 128 6.72 -3.53 -32.34
N GLU A 129 7.19 -4.13 -31.25
CA GLU A 129 7.85 -5.45 -31.26
C GLU A 129 6.98 -6.51 -30.58
N VAL A 130 7.03 -7.74 -31.11
CA VAL A 130 6.39 -8.90 -30.47
C VAL A 130 7.14 -9.19 -29.18
N ALA A 131 6.43 -9.06 -28.06
CA ALA A 131 7.01 -9.20 -26.73
C ALA A 131 6.32 -10.33 -25.95
N SER A 132 7.05 -10.92 -25.01
CA SER A 132 6.41 -11.67 -23.92
C SER A 132 6.08 -10.66 -22.83
N GLY A 133 4.80 -10.30 -22.74
CA GLY A 133 4.34 -9.13 -22.00
C GLY A 133 3.02 -9.32 -21.28
N VAL A 134 2.69 -8.34 -20.45
CA VAL A 134 1.55 -8.37 -19.55
C VAL A 134 0.80 -7.04 -19.60
N SER A 135 -0.52 -7.09 -19.73
CA SER A 135 -1.40 -5.95 -19.54
C SER A 135 -2.23 -6.19 -18.28
N VAL A 136 -2.03 -5.35 -17.26
CA VAL A 136 -2.78 -5.39 -16.01
C VAL A 136 -3.77 -4.24 -16.00
N GLU A 137 -5.04 -4.55 -15.79
CA GLU A 137 -6.10 -3.56 -15.60
C GLU A 137 -6.64 -3.71 -14.18
N ILE A 138 -6.59 -2.62 -13.41
CA ILE A 138 -7.05 -2.56 -12.04
C ILE A 138 -8.22 -1.60 -11.95
N TYR A 139 -9.37 -2.16 -11.63
CA TYR A 139 -10.63 -1.46 -11.47
C TYR A 139 -10.96 -1.34 -10.00
N SER A 140 -11.41 -0.18 -9.53
CA SER A 140 -11.95 -0.07 -8.17
C SER A 140 -12.85 1.15 -8.03
N ILE A 141 -13.76 1.10 -7.05
CA ILE A 141 -14.59 2.24 -6.65
C ILE A 141 -13.80 3.14 -5.71
N GLY A 142 -13.84 4.46 -5.93
CA GLY A 142 -13.31 5.47 -5.01
C GLY A 142 -11.89 5.98 -5.31
N GLY A 143 -11.25 5.53 -6.39
CA GLY A 143 -9.95 6.04 -6.86
C GLY A 143 -8.81 5.83 -5.87
N GLY A 144 -7.62 6.39 -6.15
CA GLY A 144 -6.48 6.33 -5.22
C GLY A 144 -5.57 5.09 -5.35
N LEU A 145 -5.68 4.33 -6.43
CA LEU A 145 -4.90 3.11 -6.68
C LEU A 145 -3.41 3.37 -7.08
N LYS A 146 -2.88 4.58 -6.89
CA LYS A 146 -1.65 5.01 -7.56
C LYS A 146 -0.44 5.00 -6.62
N GLY A 147 0.71 4.58 -7.15
CA GLY A 147 2.01 4.53 -6.46
C GLY A 147 2.33 3.13 -5.91
N PRO A 148 2.00 2.80 -4.65
CA PRO A 148 2.41 1.54 -4.03
C PRO A 148 1.94 0.28 -4.77
N VAL A 149 0.73 0.32 -5.34
CA VAL A 149 0.18 -0.81 -6.11
C VAL A 149 0.95 -1.02 -7.40
N VAL A 150 1.37 0.06 -8.06
CA VAL A 150 2.16 0.00 -9.30
C VAL A 150 3.49 -0.67 -9.03
N GLU A 151 4.23 -0.16 -8.04
CA GLU A 151 5.54 -0.70 -7.65
C GLU A 151 5.44 -2.16 -7.24
N ALA A 152 4.42 -2.52 -6.43
CA ALA A 152 4.20 -3.89 -6.01
C ALA A 152 3.89 -4.82 -7.20
N VAL A 153 3.04 -4.39 -8.13
CA VAL A 153 2.69 -5.18 -9.32
C VAL A 153 3.91 -5.41 -10.21
N TYR A 154 4.65 -4.35 -10.57
CA TYR A 154 5.86 -4.51 -11.39
C TYR A 154 6.93 -5.36 -10.69
N GLY A 155 7.13 -5.14 -9.38
CA GLY A 155 8.07 -5.93 -8.58
C GLY A 155 7.71 -7.42 -8.56
N THR A 156 6.43 -7.74 -8.36
CA THR A 156 5.94 -9.13 -8.41
C THR A 156 6.08 -9.73 -9.81
N LEU A 157 5.73 -8.99 -10.85
CA LEU A 157 5.86 -9.46 -12.24
C LEU A 157 7.31 -9.79 -12.62
N GLN A 158 8.25 -8.95 -12.21
CA GLN A 158 9.67 -9.19 -12.45
C GLN A 158 10.20 -10.35 -11.61
N LYS A 159 9.91 -10.36 -10.30
CA LYS A 159 10.45 -11.34 -9.36
C LYS A 159 9.90 -12.75 -9.58
N GLU A 160 8.59 -12.89 -9.77
CA GLU A 160 7.92 -14.20 -9.81
C GLU A 160 7.83 -14.75 -11.24
N TYR A 161 7.79 -13.88 -12.25
CA TYR A 161 7.52 -14.28 -13.64
C TYR A 161 8.57 -13.83 -14.65
N GLY A 162 9.58 -13.06 -14.23
CA GLY A 162 10.66 -12.59 -15.11
C GLY A 162 10.22 -11.54 -16.14
N VAL A 163 9.05 -10.91 -15.95
CA VAL A 163 8.52 -9.92 -16.88
C VAL A 163 9.23 -8.59 -16.66
N GLN A 164 9.87 -8.07 -17.70
CA GLN A 164 10.52 -6.77 -17.66
C GLN A 164 9.47 -5.65 -17.62
N ALA A 165 9.78 -4.55 -16.93
CA ALA A 165 8.87 -3.42 -16.80
C ALA A 165 8.47 -2.84 -18.18
N GLU A 166 9.38 -2.86 -19.14
CA GLU A 166 9.16 -2.39 -20.52
C GLU A 166 8.13 -3.23 -21.29
N HIS A 167 7.88 -4.48 -20.86
CA HIS A 167 6.90 -5.38 -21.48
C HIS A 167 5.61 -5.48 -20.66
N ALA A 168 5.47 -4.68 -19.60
CA ALA A 168 4.28 -4.66 -18.77
C ALA A 168 3.60 -3.29 -18.83
N VAL A 169 2.27 -3.30 -18.86
CA VAL A 169 1.45 -2.09 -18.84
C VAL A 169 0.42 -2.24 -17.73
N VAL A 170 0.33 -1.26 -16.83
CA VAL A 170 -0.65 -1.24 -15.74
C VAL A 170 -1.59 -0.06 -15.93
N ARG A 171 -2.90 -0.33 -16.03
CA ARG A 171 -3.97 0.66 -16.17
C ARG A 171 -4.86 0.66 -14.94
N PHE A 172 -5.28 1.86 -14.53
CA PHE A 172 -6.20 2.03 -13.41
C PHE A 172 -7.50 2.66 -13.89
N GLN A 173 -8.62 2.08 -13.48
CA GLN A 173 -9.94 2.62 -13.74
C GLN A 173 -10.67 2.82 -12.42
N ASN A 174 -11.16 4.05 -12.23
CA ASN A 174 -12.07 4.36 -11.14
C ASN A 174 -13.49 4.12 -11.63
N LEU A 175 -14.24 3.27 -10.94
CA LEU A 175 -15.61 2.95 -11.28
C LEU A 175 -16.59 3.74 -10.42
N ASP A 176 -17.71 4.13 -11.02
CA ASP A 176 -18.85 4.66 -10.29
C ASP A 176 -19.51 3.52 -9.48
N PRO A 177 -19.87 3.71 -8.19
CA PRO A 177 -20.58 2.70 -7.41
C PRO A 177 -21.86 2.18 -8.07
N THR A 178 -22.55 3.00 -8.87
CA THR A 178 -23.78 2.62 -9.61
C THR A 178 -23.51 1.75 -10.83
N GLU A 179 -22.27 1.75 -11.35
CA GLU A 179 -21.85 0.98 -12.53
C GLU A 179 -21.14 -0.33 -12.16
N TYR A 180 -20.91 -0.57 -10.87
CA TYR A 180 -20.29 -1.79 -10.37
C TYR A 180 -21.32 -2.61 -9.60
N ALA A 181 -21.51 -3.87 -10.00
CA ALA A 181 -22.48 -4.77 -9.37
C ALA A 181 -21.80 -6.02 -8.81
N MET A 182 -22.26 -6.46 -7.65
CA MET A 182 -21.87 -7.74 -7.04
C MET A 182 -23.06 -8.32 -6.28
N ASN A 183 -23.21 -9.65 -6.28
CA ASN A 183 -24.32 -10.33 -5.59
C ASN A 183 -25.71 -9.82 -6.01
N GLY A 184 -25.87 -9.47 -7.29
CA GLY A 184 -27.14 -9.02 -7.87
C GLY A 184 -27.55 -7.59 -7.52
N LYS A 185 -26.66 -6.77 -6.94
CA LYS A 185 -26.92 -5.35 -6.60
C LYS A 185 -25.74 -4.47 -6.96
N THR A 186 -26.02 -3.20 -7.26
CA THR A 186 -25.01 -2.14 -7.41
C THR A 186 -24.61 -1.56 -6.05
N PHE A 187 -23.55 -0.75 -6.01
CA PHE A 187 -23.05 -0.12 -4.78
C PHE A 187 -23.52 1.33 -4.57
N GLY A 188 -24.31 1.88 -5.50
CA GLY A 188 -24.96 3.20 -5.38
C GLY A 188 -26.46 3.12 -5.11
#